data_AF-A0A3N8KK21-F1
#
_entry.id   AF-A0A3N8KK21-F1
#
_cell.length_a   1.000
_cell.length_b   1.000
_cell.length_c   1.000
_cell.angle_alpha   90.00
_cell.angle_beta   90.00
_cell.angle_gamma   90.00
#
_symmetry.space_group_name_H-M   'P 1'
#
loop_
_entity.id
_entity.type
_entity.pdbx_description
1 polymer ?
#
loop_
_entity_poly.entity_id
_entity_poly.type
_entity_poly.pdbx_seq_one_letter_code
_entity_poly.pdbx_strand_id
1 'polypeptide(L)'
;MQWAKENQSKALIPNALLEPRHSHEGIGAAVVIRGCLYFGKAYDVTVREAVAQCFDEYCAVAGDRLTFVWHNGKAAQAFKKVKPMRELASKLAENDRFDFDYMSGERASDAGFWEFHVFGMRGWEEKMGSRGVNSLYFSFPVVEVQEDPDTFAHLFFRFEVVV
;
A
#
# COMPACT_ATOMS: atom_id res chain seq x y z
N MET A 1 -7.83 4.46 25.43
CA MET A 1 -6.85 4.13 24.38
C MET A 1 -6.11 2.82 24.65
N GLN A 2 -5.55 2.60 25.85
CA GLN A 2 -4.73 1.42 26.17
C GLN A 2 -5.35 0.07 25.79
N TRP A 3 -6.62 -0.17 26.16
CA TRP A 3 -7.32 -1.41 25.80
C TRP A 3 -7.39 -1.62 24.28
N ALA A 4 -7.69 -0.58 23.50
CA ALA A 4 -7.83 -0.68 22.05
C ALA A 4 -6.48 -1.03 21.39
N LYS A 5 -5.37 -0.50 21.90
CA LYS A 5 -4.02 -0.86 21.45
C LYS A 5 -3.70 -2.32 21.77
N GLU A 6 -3.93 -2.74 23.00
CA GLU A 6 -3.69 -4.11 23.46
C GLU A 6 -4.57 -5.14 22.74
N ASN A 7 -5.70 -4.71 22.18
CA ASN A 7 -6.67 -5.55 21.49
C ASN A 7 -6.78 -5.22 19.99
N GLN A 8 -5.80 -4.53 19.41
CA GLN A 8 -5.85 -4.11 18.01
C GLN A 8 -6.02 -5.30 17.05
N SER A 9 -5.45 -6.47 17.40
CA SER A 9 -5.62 -7.71 16.65
C SER A 9 -7.07 -8.18 16.50
N LYS A 10 -8.01 -7.71 17.34
CA LYS A 10 -9.44 -7.98 17.18
C LYS A 10 -10.07 -7.30 15.95
N ALA A 11 -9.36 -6.34 15.35
CA ALA A 11 -9.74 -5.75 14.08
C ALA A 11 -9.25 -6.57 12.86
N LEU A 12 -8.54 -7.68 13.09
CA LEU A 12 -8.26 -8.71 12.08
C LEU A 12 -9.36 -9.76 12.09
N ILE A 13 -9.83 -10.13 10.90
CA ILE A 13 -10.89 -11.11 10.69
C ILE A 13 -10.26 -12.35 10.04
N PRO A 14 -10.23 -13.50 10.73
CA PRO A 14 -9.73 -14.74 10.16
C PRO A 14 -10.46 -15.17 8.89
N ASN A 15 -9.73 -15.74 7.93
CA ASN A 15 -10.30 -16.30 6.70
C ASN A 15 -11.45 -17.28 6.98
N ALA A 16 -11.31 -18.10 8.02
CA ALA A 16 -12.33 -19.06 8.46
C ALA A 16 -13.73 -18.45 8.69
N LEU A 17 -13.81 -17.16 9.06
CA LEU A 17 -15.09 -16.48 9.26
C LEU A 17 -15.72 -15.99 7.94
N LEU A 18 -14.91 -15.69 6.93
CA LEU A 18 -15.36 -15.18 5.63
C LEU A 18 -15.66 -16.31 4.64
N GLU A 19 -14.92 -17.42 4.75
CA GLU A 19 -15.03 -18.57 3.86
C GLU A 19 -15.31 -19.87 4.63
N PRO A 20 -16.47 -20.00 5.32
CA PRO A 20 -16.72 -21.11 6.23
C PRO A 20 -16.77 -22.50 5.56
N ARG A 21 -16.96 -22.57 4.24
CA ARG A 21 -16.95 -23.83 3.47
C ARG A 21 -15.55 -24.25 3.00
N HIS A 22 -14.60 -23.31 2.97
CA HIS A 22 -13.22 -23.50 2.52
C HIS A 22 -12.29 -22.77 3.49
N SER A 23 -12.40 -23.08 4.79
CA SER A 23 -11.65 -22.37 5.83
C SER A 23 -10.14 -22.56 5.61
N HIS A 24 -9.50 -21.52 5.11
CA HIS A 24 -8.05 -21.40 5.04
C HIS A 24 -7.53 -20.76 6.33
N GLU A 25 -6.31 -21.13 6.72
CA GLU A 25 -5.59 -20.40 7.76
C GLU A 25 -5.24 -18.98 7.29
N GLY A 26 -5.02 -18.05 8.23
CA GLY A 26 -4.63 -16.67 7.94
C GLY A 26 -5.75 -15.65 8.13
N ILE A 27 -5.46 -14.42 7.75
CA ILE A 27 -6.35 -13.26 7.92
C ILE A 27 -6.96 -12.87 6.59
N GLY A 28 -8.29 -12.81 6.52
CA GLY A 28 -9.03 -12.47 5.30
C GLY A 28 -9.44 -11.00 5.20
N ALA A 29 -9.54 -10.30 6.33
CA ALA A 29 -9.80 -8.87 6.32
C ALA A 29 -9.18 -8.17 7.55
N ALA A 30 -8.89 -6.88 7.37
CA ALA A 30 -8.43 -5.98 8.43
C ALA A 30 -9.24 -4.69 8.38
N VAL A 31 -9.68 -4.19 9.54
CA VAL A 31 -10.37 -2.89 9.63
C VAL A 31 -9.35 -1.77 9.79
N VAL A 32 -9.33 -0.82 8.84
CA VAL A 32 -8.32 0.24 8.72
C VAL A 32 -8.94 1.59 8.38
N ILE A 33 -8.18 2.66 8.60
CA ILE A 33 -8.39 3.95 7.94
C ILE A 33 -7.52 3.97 6.68
N ARG A 34 -8.09 4.36 5.54
CA ARG A 34 -7.42 4.37 4.24
C ARG A 34 -7.44 5.77 3.62
N GLY A 35 -6.26 6.24 3.21
CA GLY A 35 -6.09 7.38 2.32
C GLY A 35 -6.11 6.93 0.86
N CYS A 36 -6.73 7.69 -0.01
CA CYS A 36 -6.92 7.37 -1.42
C CYS A 36 -6.69 8.60 -2.29
N LEU A 37 -5.77 8.50 -3.24
CA LEU A 37 -5.36 9.57 -4.13
C LEU A 37 -5.32 9.06 -5.57
N TYR A 38 -5.86 9.86 -6.49
CA TYR A 38 -5.73 9.62 -7.93
C TYR A 38 -4.71 10.57 -8.51
N PHE A 39 -3.88 10.10 -9.44
CA PHE A 39 -2.82 10.91 -10.05
C PHE A 39 -2.66 10.61 -11.54
N GLY A 40 -1.99 11.53 -12.25
CA GLY A 40 -1.71 11.38 -13.68
C GLY A 40 -0.25 10.99 -13.95
N LYS A 41 0.00 10.50 -15.17
CA LYS A 41 1.32 10.23 -15.75
C LYS A 41 2.15 9.25 -14.92
N ALA A 42 1.59 8.09 -14.57
CA ALA A 42 2.31 7.06 -13.81
C ALA A 42 3.55 6.48 -14.54
N TYR A 43 3.66 6.76 -15.85
CA TYR A 43 4.84 6.44 -16.66
C TYR A 43 5.97 7.48 -16.55
N ASP A 44 5.69 8.69 -16.05
CA ASP A 44 6.66 9.77 -15.95
C ASP A 44 7.63 9.52 -14.80
N VAL A 45 8.92 9.75 -15.06
CA VAL A 45 9.99 9.50 -14.08
C VAL A 45 9.87 10.38 -12.84
N THR A 46 9.39 11.62 -13.00
CA THR A 46 9.22 12.60 -11.92
C THR A 46 8.06 12.19 -11.01
N VAL A 47 6.97 11.71 -11.61
CA VAL A 47 5.82 11.19 -10.86
C VAL A 47 6.21 9.94 -10.07
N ARG A 48 6.94 9.01 -10.69
CA ARG A 48 7.44 7.80 -10.02
C ARG A 48 8.38 8.13 -8.86
N GLU A 49 9.24 9.13 -9.03
CA GLU A 49 10.13 9.65 -7.98
C GLU A 49 9.35 10.23 -6.80
N ALA A 50 8.30 11.01 -7.08
CA ALA A 50 7.42 11.57 -6.05
C ALA A 50 6.65 10.48 -5.29
N VAL A 51 6.14 9.46 -5.99
CA VAL A 51 5.50 8.29 -5.35
C VAL A 51 6.50 7.51 -4.48
N ALA A 52 7.74 7.33 -4.96
CA ALA A 52 8.78 6.68 -4.17
C ALA A 52 9.14 7.50 -2.91
N GLN A 53 9.14 8.83 -2.99
CA GLN A 53 9.29 9.69 -1.81
C GLN A 53 8.12 9.52 -0.83
N CYS A 54 6.87 9.47 -1.33
CA CYS A 54 5.71 9.20 -0.48
C CYS A 54 5.85 7.85 0.24
N PHE A 55 6.37 6.83 -0.45
CA PHE A 55 6.63 5.54 0.16
C PHE A 55 7.72 5.58 1.23
N ASP A 56 8.80 6.34 1.01
CA ASP A 56 9.85 6.53 2.03
C ASP A 56 9.29 7.21 3.29
N GLU A 57 8.44 8.22 3.13
CA GLU A 57 7.74 8.91 4.23
C GLU A 57 6.76 7.96 4.96
N TYR A 58 6.01 7.14 4.23
CA TYR A 58 5.16 6.11 4.82
C TYR A 58 5.99 5.08 5.60
N CYS A 59 7.13 4.63 5.06
CA CYS A 59 8.03 3.70 5.74
C CYS A 59 8.59 4.26 7.05
N ALA A 60 8.84 5.58 7.12
CA ALA A 60 9.29 6.22 8.36
C ALA A 60 8.26 6.10 9.50
N VAL A 61 6.97 5.95 9.17
CA VAL A 61 5.89 5.79 10.14
C VAL A 61 5.54 4.31 10.38
N ALA A 62 5.39 3.55 9.30
CA ALA A 62 5.04 2.13 9.36
C ALA A 62 6.16 1.28 9.98
N GLY A 63 7.42 1.64 9.73
CA GLY A 63 8.60 0.93 10.21
C GLY A 63 8.63 -0.53 9.79
N ASP A 64 9.01 -1.41 10.71
CA ASP A 64 9.17 -2.85 10.49
C ASP A 64 7.84 -3.63 10.33
N ARG A 65 6.69 -2.94 10.32
CA ARG A 65 5.37 -3.56 10.22
C ARG A 65 5.06 -4.05 8.80
N LEU A 66 5.68 -3.48 7.77
CA LEU A 66 5.60 -3.99 6.41
C LEU A 66 6.45 -5.25 6.26
N THR A 67 5.86 -6.32 5.74
CA THR A 67 6.50 -7.65 5.71
C THR A 67 6.62 -8.21 4.30
N PHE A 68 5.69 -7.89 3.40
CA PHE A 68 5.67 -8.42 2.04
C PHE A 68 5.53 -7.31 0.99
N VAL A 69 6.04 -7.59 -0.21
CA VAL A 69 5.85 -6.75 -1.38
C VAL A 69 5.55 -7.58 -2.64
N TRP A 70 4.59 -7.11 -3.43
CA TRP A 70 4.38 -7.49 -4.83
C TRP A 70 4.70 -6.30 -5.70
N HIS A 71 5.31 -6.55 -6.85
CA HIS A 71 5.53 -5.48 -7.81
C HIS A 71 5.68 -6.03 -9.22
N ASN A 72 5.12 -5.34 -10.20
CA ASN A 72 5.24 -5.64 -11.63
C ASN A 72 4.97 -7.12 -11.96
N GLY A 73 3.87 -7.65 -11.44
CA GLY A 73 3.42 -9.03 -11.66
C GLY A 73 4.30 -10.13 -11.04
N LYS A 74 5.30 -9.79 -10.21
CA LYS A 74 6.12 -10.77 -9.50
C LYS A 74 5.40 -11.38 -8.31
N ALA A 75 5.79 -12.61 -7.96
CA ALA A 75 5.38 -13.25 -6.72
C ALA A 75 5.82 -12.44 -5.50
N ALA A 76 5.11 -12.65 -4.38
CA ALA A 76 5.40 -12.02 -3.10
C ALA A 76 6.87 -12.19 -2.70
N GLN A 77 7.49 -11.10 -2.26
CA GLN A 77 8.85 -11.11 -1.71
C GLN A 77 8.83 -10.55 -0.28
N ALA A 78 9.72 -11.03 0.57
CA ALA A 78 9.90 -10.45 1.90
C ALA A 78 10.44 -9.02 1.75
N PHE A 79 9.74 -8.03 2.32
CA PHE A 79 10.04 -6.61 2.14
C PHE A 79 11.50 -6.27 2.49
N LYS A 80 12.02 -6.83 3.60
CA LYS A 80 13.40 -6.64 4.06
C LYS A 80 14.49 -7.11 3.07
N LYS A 81 14.14 -7.89 2.04
CA LYS A 81 15.07 -8.40 1.03
C LYS A 81 14.94 -7.68 -0.32
N VAL A 82 13.97 -6.78 -0.46
CA VAL A 82 13.67 -6.12 -1.72
C VAL A 82 14.41 -4.79 -1.80
N LYS A 83 14.80 -4.44 -3.02
CA LYS A 83 15.44 -3.16 -3.32
C LYS A 83 14.46 -2.01 -3.08
N PRO A 84 14.93 -0.80 -2.73
CA PRO A 84 14.05 0.35 -2.56
C PRO A 84 13.15 0.59 -3.78
N MET A 85 11.92 1.07 -3.56
CA MET A 85 10.95 1.34 -4.64
C MET A 85 11.58 2.19 -5.75
N ARG A 86 12.33 3.23 -5.37
CA ARG A 86 13.03 4.12 -6.29
C ARG A 86 13.94 3.37 -7.28
N GLU A 87 14.72 2.40 -6.78
CA GLU A 87 15.63 1.60 -7.61
C GLU A 87 14.89 0.58 -8.50
N LEU A 88 13.71 0.15 -8.08
CA LEU A 88 12.84 -0.72 -8.89
C LEU A 88 12.13 0.10 -9.98
N ALA A 89 11.62 1.27 -9.62
CA ALA A 89 10.91 2.19 -10.50
C ALA A 89 11.80 2.77 -11.59
N SER A 90 13.08 3.05 -11.28
CA SER A 90 14.05 3.60 -12.25
C SER A 90 14.36 2.66 -13.42
N LYS A 91 13.97 1.38 -13.32
CA LYS A 91 14.19 0.37 -14.37
C LYS A 91 12.98 0.20 -15.29
N LEU A 92 11.88 0.85 -14.97
CA LEU A 92 10.63 0.73 -15.72
C LEU A 92 10.65 1.69 -16.92
N ALA A 93 10.31 1.18 -18.09
CA ALA A 93 10.02 1.99 -19.27
C ALA A 93 8.62 2.62 -19.19
N GLU A 94 8.31 3.48 -20.15
CA GLU A 94 7.01 4.17 -20.26
C GLU A 94 5.82 3.19 -20.29
N ASN A 95 6.00 2.04 -20.96
CA ASN A 95 4.94 1.06 -21.19
C ASN A 95 4.99 -0.15 -20.24
N ASP A 96 5.85 -0.08 -19.21
CA ASP A 96 5.82 -1.02 -18.10
C ASP A 96 4.77 -0.58 -17.08
N ARG A 97 4.22 -1.55 -16.35
CA ARG A 97 3.33 -1.24 -15.22
C ARG A 97 4.13 -0.66 -14.07
N PHE A 98 3.55 0.33 -13.41
CA PHE A 98 4.06 0.91 -12.18
C PHE A 98 3.15 0.49 -11.02
N ASP A 99 3.19 -0.81 -10.71
CA ASP A 99 2.38 -1.46 -9.69
C ASP A 99 3.25 -1.96 -8.54
N PHE A 100 2.87 -1.56 -7.33
CA PHE A 100 3.52 -1.96 -6.08
C PHE A 100 2.49 -2.14 -4.98
N ASP A 101 2.59 -3.26 -4.27
CA ASP A 101 1.78 -3.57 -3.10
C ASP A 101 2.71 -3.88 -1.94
N TYR A 102 2.82 -3.00 -0.96
CA TYR A 102 3.55 -3.27 0.29
C TYR A 102 2.54 -3.53 1.39
N MET A 103 2.60 -4.69 2.03
CA MET A 103 1.61 -5.08 3.03
C MET A 103 2.26 -5.60 4.32
N SER A 104 1.57 -5.37 5.42
CA SER A 104 1.78 -6.08 6.69
C SER A 104 1.05 -7.42 6.70
N GLY A 105 1.54 -8.37 7.49
CA GLY A 105 0.96 -9.70 7.62
C GLY A 105 1.99 -10.71 8.11
N GLU A 106 1.54 -11.80 8.72
CA GLU A 106 2.43 -12.93 9.08
C GLU A 106 2.72 -13.79 7.84
N ARG A 107 1.73 -13.92 6.95
CA ARG A 107 1.79 -14.61 5.67
C ARG A 107 1.57 -13.61 4.54
N ALA A 108 2.12 -13.92 3.37
CA ALA A 108 1.91 -13.11 2.18
C ALA A 108 0.43 -13.08 1.72
N SER A 109 -0.38 -14.04 2.15
CA SER A 109 -1.82 -14.08 1.85
C SER A 109 -2.68 -13.33 2.87
N ASP A 110 -2.10 -12.84 3.97
CA ASP A 110 -2.88 -12.20 5.03
C ASP A 110 -3.26 -10.77 4.63
N ALA A 111 -4.50 -10.38 4.93
CA ALA A 111 -4.84 -8.96 5.03
C ALA A 111 -4.11 -8.32 6.23
N GLY A 112 -3.68 -7.08 6.07
CA GLY A 112 -2.90 -6.35 7.06
C GLY A 112 -3.45 -4.98 7.40
N PHE A 113 -3.01 -4.42 8.52
CA PHE A 113 -3.41 -3.05 8.91
C PHE A 113 -2.65 -1.95 8.17
N TRP A 114 -1.43 -2.26 7.75
CA TRP A 114 -0.54 -1.37 7.02
C TRP A 114 -0.43 -1.86 5.59
N GLU A 115 -0.70 -0.95 4.67
CA GLU A 115 -0.67 -1.14 3.23
C GLU A 115 -0.16 0.14 2.59
N PHE A 116 0.70 0.01 1.59
CA PHE A 116 0.99 1.06 0.61
C PHE A 116 0.85 0.46 -0.79
N HIS A 117 -0.15 0.92 -1.52
CA HIS A 117 -0.54 0.40 -2.82
C HIS A 117 -0.37 1.49 -3.88
N VAL A 118 0.23 1.11 -5.00
CA VAL A 118 0.30 1.94 -6.21
C VAL A 118 -0.18 1.11 -7.37
N PHE A 119 -1.13 1.67 -8.12
CA PHE A 119 -1.52 1.19 -9.44
C PHE A 119 -1.27 2.30 -10.45
N GLY A 120 -0.28 2.09 -11.31
CA GLY A 120 0.03 2.94 -12.45
C GLY A 120 -0.25 2.24 -13.77
N MET A 121 -1.09 2.84 -14.60
CA MET A 121 -1.32 2.43 -15.98
C MET A 121 -0.04 2.56 -16.80
N ARG A 122 0.05 1.77 -17.87
CA ARG A 122 1.09 1.93 -18.88
C ARG A 122 0.85 3.25 -19.64
N GLY A 123 1.91 3.86 -20.17
CA GLY A 123 1.79 5.14 -20.88
C GLY A 123 0.80 5.11 -22.04
N TRP A 124 0.75 4.02 -22.81
CA TRP A 124 -0.25 3.87 -23.88
C TRP A 124 -1.69 3.76 -23.34
N GLU A 125 -1.91 3.09 -22.20
CA GLU A 125 -3.24 2.93 -21.59
C GLU A 125 -3.78 4.28 -21.11
N GLU A 126 -2.91 5.07 -20.47
CA GLU A 126 -3.28 6.40 -19.99
C GLU A 126 -3.53 7.38 -21.14
N LYS A 127 -2.72 7.36 -22.20
CA LYS A 127 -2.91 8.19 -23.41
C LYS A 127 -4.22 7.88 -24.15
N MET A 128 -4.78 6.67 -24.01
CA MET A 128 -6.11 6.36 -24.56
C MET A 128 -7.25 7.11 -23.84
N GLY A 129 -7.03 7.59 -22.61
CA GLY A 129 -8.00 8.40 -21.85
C GLY A 129 -9.31 7.71 -21.45
N SER A 130 -9.46 6.41 -21.71
CA SER A 130 -10.71 5.65 -21.49
C SER A 130 -10.55 4.46 -20.53
N ARG A 131 -9.35 4.25 -19.96
CA ARG A 131 -8.98 3.06 -19.19
C ARG A 131 -9.07 3.23 -17.67
N GLY A 132 -9.40 4.42 -17.18
CA GLY A 132 -9.53 4.72 -15.75
C GLY A 132 -8.48 5.72 -15.26
N VAL A 133 -8.11 5.59 -13.99
CA VAL A 133 -7.21 6.51 -13.27
C VAL A 133 -6.09 5.71 -12.60
N ASN A 134 -4.90 6.32 -12.48
CA ASN A 134 -3.85 5.78 -11.61
C ASN A 134 -4.22 6.08 -10.15
N SER A 135 -3.77 5.24 -9.22
CA SER A 135 -4.17 5.37 -7.83
C SER A 135 -3.05 5.01 -6.86
N LEU A 136 -2.98 5.77 -5.77
CA LEU A 136 -2.16 5.49 -4.60
C LEU A 136 -3.09 5.36 -3.41
N TYR A 137 -2.98 4.25 -2.68
CA TYR A 137 -3.68 4.08 -1.40
C TYR A 137 -2.67 3.74 -0.31
N PHE A 138 -2.94 4.20 0.90
CA PHE A 138 -2.21 3.75 2.08
C PHE A 138 -3.17 3.56 3.25
N SER A 139 -2.82 2.67 4.18
CA SER A 139 -3.66 2.37 5.32
C SER A 139 -2.92 2.37 6.65
N PHE A 140 -3.70 2.67 7.69
CA PHE A 140 -3.28 2.66 9.07
C PHE A 140 -4.29 1.87 9.91
N PRO A 141 -3.85 1.19 10.98
CA PRO A 141 -4.78 0.71 11.99
C PRO A 141 -5.60 1.87 12.57
N VAL A 142 -6.88 1.64 12.82
CA VAL A 142 -7.80 2.66 13.38
C VAL A 142 -7.25 3.28 14.67
N VAL A 143 -6.62 2.47 15.52
CA VAL A 143 -6.09 2.92 16.83
C VAL A 143 -4.91 3.89 16.68
N GLU A 144 -4.07 3.70 15.66
CA GLU A 144 -2.93 4.61 15.41
C GLU A 144 -3.44 5.98 14.96
N VAL A 145 -4.45 6.02 14.08
CA VAL A 145 -5.08 7.27 13.64
C VAL A 145 -5.82 7.96 14.78
N GLN A 146 -6.43 7.20 15.69
CA GLN A 146 -7.10 7.78 16.86
C GLN A 146 -6.12 8.40 17.87
N GLU A 147 -4.92 7.83 17.98
CA GLU A 147 -3.87 8.33 18.87
C GLU A 147 -3.18 9.58 18.30
N ASP A 148 -2.83 9.52 17.02
CA ASP A 148 -2.17 10.61 16.32
C ASP A 148 -2.81 10.83 14.93
N PRO A 149 -3.95 11.55 14.89
CA PRO A 149 -4.63 11.85 13.64
C PRO A 149 -3.79 12.77 12.73
N ASP A 150 -2.87 13.56 13.31
CA ASP A 150 -2.05 14.52 12.59
C ASP A 150 -1.02 13.81 11.71
N THR A 151 -0.45 12.68 12.15
CA THR A 151 0.44 11.87 11.32
C THR A 151 -0.26 11.36 10.06
N PHE A 152 -1.48 10.81 10.19
CA PHE A 152 -2.25 10.34 9.04
C PHE A 152 -2.61 11.50 8.10
N ALA A 153 -3.11 12.60 8.66
CA ALA A 153 -3.47 13.79 7.89
C ALA A 153 -2.25 14.39 7.16
N HIS A 154 -1.10 14.48 7.84
CA HIS A 154 0.14 14.98 7.26
C HIS A 154 0.57 14.15 6.06
N LEU A 155 0.60 12.82 6.17
CA LEU A 155 0.93 11.95 5.03
C LEU A 155 -0.09 12.13 3.89
N PHE A 156 -1.38 12.19 4.20
CA PHE A 156 -2.41 12.39 3.20
C PHE A 156 -2.18 13.68 2.38
N PHE A 157 -2.02 14.82 3.05
CA PHE A 157 -1.78 16.10 2.37
C PHE A 157 -0.40 16.21 1.72
N ARG A 158 0.62 15.51 2.23
CA ARG A 158 1.92 15.43 1.56
C ARG A 158 1.82 14.69 0.23
N PHE A 159 1.03 13.63 0.18
CA PHE A 159 0.92 12.79 -1.01
C PHE A 159 0.03 13.42 -2.09
N GLU A 160 -0.81 14.41 -1.74
CA GLU A 160 -1.52 15.24 -2.73
C GLU A 160 -0.57 15.95 -3.72
N VAL A 161 0.72 16.13 -3.38
CA VAL A 161 1.72 16.72 -4.28
C VAL A 161 1.99 15.86 -5.53
N VAL A 162 1.56 14.59 -5.52
CA VAL A 162 1.61 13.68 -6.69
C VAL A 162 0.46 13.96 -7.68
N VAL A 163 -0.59 14.66 -7.26
CA VAL A 163 -1.84 14.90 -8.01
C VAL A 163 -1.73 16.12 -8.93
#